data_AF-K1T2S4-F1
#
_entry.id   AF-K1T2S4-F1
#
_cell.length_a   1.000
_cell.length_b   1.000
_cell.length_c   1.000
_cell.angle_alpha   90.00
_cell.angle_beta   90.00
_cell.angle_gamma   90.00
#
_symmetry.space_group_name_H-M   'P 1'
#
loop_
_entity.id
_entity.type
_entity.pdbx_description
1 polymer ?
#
loop_
_entity_poly.entity_id
_entity_poly.type
_entity_poly.pdbx_seq_one_letter_code
_entity_poly.pdbx_strand_id
1 'polypeptide(L)'
;EKVFRYAIPIEVYNTAPYVSGVSVNKTRRYSNGKYYTTLSPSAVDPDGDIIMGYEYQNKPSNDYYPIGTTYVKVRAKDRYGKFSDWYTVDVTISNSAPEAPTIYRDPDTISIAPGSSMTLTATSTDPDGDAVHFEWEGVTDDGTYPIGKHIIRCRAIDTAGLKSPATAVVFFAADEMSGGGMELVDAESRIV
;
A
#
# COMPACT_ATOMS: atom_id res chain seq x y z
N GLU A 1 58.92 40.03 -47.84
CA GLU A 1 57.65 39.28 -47.89
C GLU A 1 56.79 39.72 -46.72
N LYS A 2 55.61 40.31 -46.94
CA LYS A 2 54.70 40.72 -45.85
C LYS A 2 53.72 39.58 -45.61
N VAL A 3 53.89 38.88 -44.49
CA VAL A 3 52.96 37.84 -44.05
C VAL A 3 51.80 38.52 -43.32
N PHE A 4 50.59 38.41 -43.89
CA PHE A 4 49.38 38.80 -43.19
C PHE A 4 48.87 37.61 -42.38
N ARG A 5 48.71 37.80 -41.08
CA ARG A 5 48.03 36.85 -40.20
C ARG A 5 46.69 37.46 -39.82
N TYR A 6 45.61 36.74 -40.11
CA TYR A 6 44.27 37.08 -39.67
C TYR A 6 43.77 35.94 -38.78
N ALA A 7 43.23 36.29 -37.61
CA ALA A 7 42.63 35.34 -36.68
C ALA A 7 41.17 35.74 -36.46
N ILE A 8 40.27 34.76 -36.52
CA ILE A 8 38.87 34.89 -36.13
C ILE A 8 38.75 34.27 -34.74
N PRO A 9 38.27 34.98 -33.72
CA PRO A 9 37.95 34.35 -32.44
C PRO A 9 36.79 33.37 -32.64
N ILE A 10 36.94 32.14 -32.15
CA ILE A 10 35.84 31.18 -32.01
C ILE A 10 35.40 31.23 -30.55
N GLU A 11 34.13 31.56 -30.31
CA GLU A 11 33.53 31.47 -28.99
C GLU A 11 32.85 30.12 -28.85
N VAL A 12 33.24 29.36 -27.83
CA VAL A 12 32.58 28.10 -27.46
C VAL A 12 31.72 28.39 -26.23
N TYR A 13 30.41 28.32 -26.40
CA TYR A 13 29.45 28.46 -25.30
C TYR A 13 29.17 27.08 -24.72
N ASN A 14 29.10 27.00 -23.39
CA ASN A 14 28.52 25.84 -22.72
C ASN A 14 27.05 26.15 -22.41
N THR A 15 26.13 25.42 -23.02
CA THR A 15 24.69 25.49 -22.80
C THR A 15 24.33 24.59 -21.62
N ALA A 16 23.38 25.00 -20.79
CA ALA A 16 22.96 24.13 -19.68
C ALA A 16 22.20 22.90 -20.22
N PRO A 17 22.29 21.76 -19.53
CA PRO A 17 21.44 20.61 -19.86
C PRO A 17 19.97 20.90 -19.49
N TYR A 18 19.06 20.01 -19.87
CA TYR A 18 17.68 19.99 -19.39
C TYR A 18 17.26 18.57 -19.00
N VAL A 19 16.40 18.46 -17.98
CA VAL A 19 15.80 17.17 -17.59
C VAL A 19 14.70 16.84 -18.60
N SER A 20 14.85 15.73 -19.31
CA SER A 20 13.92 15.27 -20.34
C SER A 20 12.76 14.44 -19.78
N GLY A 21 12.90 13.92 -18.55
CA GLY A 21 11.83 13.23 -17.84
C GLY A 21 12.32 12.57 -16.56
N VAL A 22 11.37 12.11 -15.74
CA VAL A 22 11.66 11.37 -14.51
C VAL A 22 10.72 10.19 -14.40
N SER A 23 11.28 8.99 -14.37
CA SER A 23 10.51 7.78 -14.06
C SER A 23 10.33 7.65 -12.55
N VAL A 24 9.11 7.36 -12.12
CA VAL A 24 8.74 7.13 -10.71
C VAL A 24 8.39 5.65 -10.54
N ASN A 25 9.24 4.89 -9.85
CA ASN A 25 8.98 3.48 -9.57
C ASN A 25 8.45 3.32 -8.14
N LYS A 26 7.14 3.08 -8.03
CA LYS A 26 6.46 2.88 -6.75
C LYS A 26 6.53 1.41 -6.37
N THR A 27 6.79 1.12 -5.10
CA THR A 27 6.77 -0.24 -4.56
C THR A 27 5.80 -0.34 -3.39
N ARG A 28 5.38 -1.56 -3.07
CA ARG A 28 4.54 -1.86 -1.89
C ARG A 28 5.36 -2.10 -0.61
N ARG A 29 6.66 -1.78 -0.63
CA ARG A 29 7.50 -1.91 0.58
C ARG A 29 7.17 -0.77 1.54
N TYR A 30 6.49 -1.12 2.62
CA TYR A 30 6.05 -0.18 3.65
C TYR A 30 7.00 -0.15 4.86
N SER A 31 7.24 1.04 5.40
CA SER A 31 7.98 1.24 6.65
C SER A 31 7.62 2.58 7.28
N ASN A 32 7.27 2.58 8.56
CA ASN A 32 7.04 3.80 9.35
C ASN A 32 6.08 4.82 8.70
N GLY A 33 4.92 4.36 8.19
CA GLY A 33 3.91 5.25 7.59
C GLY A 33 4.19 5.67 6.14
N LYS A 34 5.17 5.05 5.47
CA LYS A 34 5.65 5.47 4.15
C LYS A 34 5.93 4.28 3.24
N TYR A 35 5.95 4.54 1.94
CA TYR A 35 6.23 3.56 0.89
C TYR A 35 7.54 3.87 0.17
N TYR A 36 8.35 2.84 -0.06
CA TYR A 36 9.57 2.96 -0.82
C TYR A 36 9.26 3.23 -2.30
N THR A 37 9.84 4.29 -2.85
CA THR A 37 9.65 4.72 -4.24
C THR A 37 10.94 5.34 -4.76
N THR A 38 11.41 4.90 -5.92
CA THR A 38 12.65 5.42 -6.51
C THR A 38 12.36 6.36 -7.68
N LEU A 39 13.25 7.34 -7.86
CA LEU A 39 13.22 8.27 -8.98
C LEU A 39 14.40 7.99 -9.91
N SER A 40 14.14 7.94 -11.20
CA SER A 40 15.16 7.79 -12.24
C SER A 40 15.03 8.91 -13.27
N PRO A 41 15.69 10.06 -13.03
CA PRO A 41 15.69 11.16 -13.98
C PRO A 41 16.54 10.85 -15.22
N SER A 42 16.18 11.48 -16.33
CA SER A 42 16.94 11.53 -17.58
C SER A 42 17.13 12.98 -17.99
N ALA A 43 18.28 13.30 -18.57
CA ALA A 43 18.61 14.65 -19.03
C ALA A 43 19.39 14.58 -20.34
N VAL A 44 19.31 15.68 -21.09
CA VAL A 44 20.00 15.86 -22.37
C VAL A 44 20.74 17.18 -22.32
N ASP A 45 21.96 17.17 -22.83
CA ASP A 45 22.76 18.36 -23.00
C ASP A 45 22.79 18.78 -24.49
N PRO A 46 22.42 20.03 -24.84
CA PRO A 46 22.41 20.50 -26.22
C PRO A 46 23.77 20.47 -26.92
N ASP A 47 24.87 20.62 -26.18
CA ASP A 47 26.23 20.58 -26.71
C ASP A 47 26.82 19.17 -26.73
N GLY A 48 26.02 18.18 -26.30
CA GLY A 48 26.43 16.78 -26.18
C GLY A 48 27.33 16.52 -24.98
N ASP A 49 27.35 17.42 -24.00
CA ASP A 49 28.13 17.24 -22.78
C ASP A 49 27.57 16.14 -21.88
N ILE A 50 28.49 15.50 -21.14
CA ILE A 50 28.13 14.42 -20.22
C ILE A 50 27.41 15.01 -19.00
N ILE A 51 26.28 14.40 -18.64
CA ILE A 51 25.58 14.66 -17.39
C ILE A 51 26.34 14.01 -16.23
N MET A 52 26.83 14.82 -15.30
CA MET A 52 27.60 14.38 -14.14
C MET A 52 26.74 13.90 -12.97
N GLY A 53 25.48 14.34 -12.91
CA GLY A 53 24.57 13.93 -11.86
C GLY A 53 23.33 14.82 -11.75
N TYR A 54 22.58 14.56 -10.68
CA TYR A 54 21.31 15.21 -10.39
C TYR A 54 21.30 15.77 -8.98
N GLU A 55 20.75 16.95 -8.83
CA GLU A 55 20.43 17.55 -7.54
C GLU A 55 18.93 17.52 -7.31
N TYR A 56 18.53 17.34 -6.05
CA TYR A 56 17.13 17.23 -5.67
C TYR A 56 16.76 18.24 -4.58
N GLN A 57 15.52 18.71 -4.62
CA GLN A 57 14.84 19.37 -3.50
C GLN A 57 13.61 18.56 -3.10
N ASN A 58 13.33 18.53 -1.79
CA ASN A 58 12.19 17.83 -1.18
C ASN A 58 12.14 16.31 -1.41
N LYS A 59 13.23 15.71 -1.89
CA LYS A 59 13.38 14.26 -1.99
C LYS A 59 13.78 13.69 -0.61
N PRO A 60 13.05 12.69 -0.05
CA PRO A 60 13.50 11.99 1.15
C PRO A 60 14.81 11.25 0.89
N SER A 61 15.71 11.28 1.87
CA SER A 61 17.05 10.67 1.77
C SER A 61 17.02 9.14 1.68
N ASN A 62 15.95 8.51 2.17
CA ASN A 62 15.79 7.06 2.21
C ASN A 62 14.78 6.52 1.17
N ASP A 63 14.28 7.36 0.26
CA ASP A 63 13.29 6.98 -0.76
C ASP A 63 11.93 6.52 -0.22
N TYR A 64 11.62 6.81 1.05
CA TYR A 64 10.29 6.54 1.61
C TYR A 64 9.42 7.80 1.58
N TYR A 65 8.29 7.69 0.89
CA TYR A 65 7.32 8.78 0.70
C TYR A 65 6.04 8.49 1.47
N PRO A 66 5.44 9.51 2.11
CA PRO A 66 4.13 9.37 2.74
C PRO A 66 3.02 9.15 1.69
N ILE A 67 1.88 8.65 2.14
CA ILE A 67 0.65 8.66 1.35
C ILE A 67 0.30 10.10 0.98
N GLY A 68 -0.20 10.30 -0.24
CA GLY A 68 -0.48 11.60 -0.84
C GLY A 68 0.57 12.00 -1.88
N THR A 69 0.59 13.28 -2.24
CA THR A 69 1.51 13.82 -3.26
C THR A 69 2.67 14.54 -2.61
N THR A 70 3.89 14.13 -2.94
CA THR A 70 5.13 14.85 -2.64
C THR A 70 5.68 15.49 -3.91
N TYR A 71 5.91 16.80 -3.89
CA TYR A 71 6.50 17.53 -5.00
C TYR A 71 8.03 17.57 -4.88
N VAL A 72 8.70 16.73 -5.66
CA VAL A 72 10.17 16.70 -5.73
C VAL A 72 10.62 17.59 -6.87
N LYS A 73 11.69 18.37 -6.68
CA LYS A 73 12.36 19.04 -7.80
C LYS A 73 13.68 18.36 -8.08
N VAL A 74 14.01 18.19 -9.36
CA VAL A 74 15.29 17.67 -9.81
C VAL A 74 15.90 18.58 -10.87
N ARG A 75 17.22 18.74 -10.86
CA ARG A 75 17.97 19.40 -11.93
C ARG A 75 19.23 18.61 -12.25
N ALA A 76 19.65 18.65 -13.51
CA ALA A 76 20.86 18.00 -13.99
C ALA A 76 22.06 18.95 -13.92
N LYS A 77 23.26 18.38 -13.78
CA LYS A 77 24.53 19.11 -13.85
C LYS A 77 25.41 18.51 -14.94
N ASP A 78 25.94 19.33 -15.83
CA ASP A 78 26.89 18.90 -16.86
C ASP A 78 28.33 18.78 -16.31
N ARG A 79 29.26 18.33 -17.16
CA ARG A 79 30.70 18.20 -16.83
C ARG A 79 31.43 19.51 -16.56
N TYR A 80 30.92 20.61 -17.08
CA TYR A 80 31.47 21.95 -16.90
C TYR A 80 30.84 22.70 -15.72
N GLY A 81 29.92 22.05 -15.02
CA GLY A 81 29.30 22.50 -13.78
C GLY A 81 28.07 23.38 -13.95
N LYS A 82 27.53 23.54 -15.17
CA LYS A 82 26.26 24.25 -15.38
C LYS A 82 25.09 23.36 -15.00
N PHE A 83 24.05 24.00 -14.49
CA PHE A 83 22.82 23.34 -14.03
C PHE A 83 21.67 23.62 -14.96
N SER A 84 20.81 22.62 -15.15
CA SER A 84 19.50 22.83 -15.75
C SER A 84 18.60 23.67 -14.85
N ASP A 85 17.51 24.17 -15.45
CA ASP A 85 16.34 24.57 -14.69
C ASP A 85 15.78 23.40 -13.87
N TRP A 86 15.01 23.73 -12.83
CA TRP A 86 14.34 22.74 -12.01
C TRP A 86 13.18 22.09 -12.77
N TYR A 87 13.16 20.77 -12.77
CA TYR A 87 12.04 19.95 -13.21
C TYR A 87 11.26 19.47 -11.98
N THR A 88 9.95 19.71 -11.95
CA THR A 88 9.09 19.24 -10.85
C THR A 88 8.51 17.86 -11.16
N VAL A 89 8.56 16.97 -10.18
CA VAL A 89 8.07 15.59 -10.24
C VAL A 89 7.02 15.41 -9.15
N ASP A 90 5.85 14.93 -9.56
CA ASP A 90 4.75 14.64 -8.65
C ASP A 90 4.81 13.17 -8.24
N VAL A 91 5.21 12.92 -7.00
CA VAL A 91 5.26 11.57 -6.43
C VAL A 91 3.99 11.32 -5.62
N THR A 92 3.00 10.71 -6.25
CA THR A 92 1.71 10.37 -5.62
C THR A 92 1.70 8.92 -5.14
N ILE A 93 1.55 8.72 -3.84
CA ILE A 93 1.39 7.42 -3.20
C ILE A 93 -0.05 7.26 -2.72
N SER A 94 -0.67 6.13 -3.04
CA SER A 94 -2.02 5.76 -2.59
C SER A 94 -1.99 4.43 -1.85
N ASN A 95 -2.96 4.25 -0.96
CA ASN A 95 -3.21 3.00 -0.28
C ASN A 95 -4.72 2.81 -0.09
N SER A 96 -5.19 1.62 -0.39
CA SER A 96 -6.59 1.19 -0.30
C SER A 96 -6.72 0.14 0.78
N ALA A 97 -7.84 0.11 1.48
CA ALA A 97 -8.09 -0.98 2.41
C ALA A 97 -8.30 -2.30 1.65
N PRO A 98 -8.02 -3.46 2.27
CA PRO A 98 -8.36 -4.75 1.69
C PRO A 98 -9.87 -4.90 1.47
N GLU A 99 -10.23 -5.86 0.63
CA GLU A 99 -11.62 -6.26 0.47
C GLU A 99 -12.18 -6.90 1.75
N ALA A 100 -13.50 -6.83 1.91
CA ALA A 100 -14.16 -7.48 3.05
C ALA A 100 -13.84 -8.99 3.05
N PRO A 101 -13.44 -9.57 4.19
CA PRO A 101 -13.06 -10.98 4.23
C PRO A 101 -14.25 -11.90 4.01
N THR A 102 -13.99 -13.06 3.40
CA THR A 102 -14.92 -14.19 3.44
C THR A 102 -14.52 -15.10 4.59
N ILE A 103 -15.46 -15.38 5.50
CA ILE A 103 -15.24 -16.26 6.66
C ILE A 103 -15.74 -17.68 6.32
N TYR A 104 -14.91 -18.68 6.62
CA TYR A 104 -15.25 -20.09 6.48
C TYR A 104 -15.24 -20.77 7.85
N ARG A 105 -16.10 -21.78 8.00
CA ARG A 105 -16.23 -22.60 9.21
C ARG A 105 -15.84 -24.02 8.88
N ASP A 106 -15.17 -24.68 9.83
CA ASP A 106 -14.95 -26.11 9.82
C ASP A 106 -15.32 -26.69 11.20
N PRO A 107 -16.38 -27.52 11.30
CA PRO A 107 -17.24 -27.98 10.21
C PRO A 107 -18.07 -26.86 9.56
N ASP A 108 -18.39 -26.98 8.27
CA ASP A 108 -19.25 -26.03 7.55
C ASP A 108 -20.74 -26.23 7.94
N THR A 109 -21.06 -25.76 9.14
CA THR A 109 -22.39 -25.84 9.73
C THR A 109 -22.72 -24.55 10.47
N ILE A 110 -24.01 -24.27 10.61
CA ILE A 110 -24.54 -23.19 11.43
C ILE A 110 -24.80 -23.61 12.88
N SER A 111 -24.61 -24.89 13.21
CA SER A 111 -24.82 -25.43 14.56
C SER A 111 -23.83 -26.53 14.89
N ILE A 112 -23.26 -26.47 16.10
CA ILE A 112 -22.37 -27.48 16.68
C ILE A 112 -22.94 -27.98 18.02
N ALA A 113 -22.62 -29.22 18.38
CA ALA A 113 -22.97 -29.76 19.68
C ALA A 113 -22.14 -29.08 20.80
N PRO A 114 -22.65 -28.96 22.04
CA PRO A 114 -21.91 -28.34 23.12
C PRO A 114 -20.60 -29.09 23.40
N GLY A 115 -19.51 -28.36 23.57
CA GLY A 115 -18.17 -28.93 23.76
C GLY A 115 -17.49 -29.43 22.49
N SER A 116 -18.14 -29.32 21.32
CA SER A 116 -17.45 -29.47 20.03
C SER A 116 -16.71 -28.19 19.66
N SER A 117 -15.65 -28.32 18.86
CA SER A 117 -14.91 -27.17 18.34
C SER A 117 -15.40 -26.74 16.95
N MET A 118 -15.28 -25.44 16.67
CA MET A 118 -15.43 -24.85 15.34
C MET A 118 -14.17 -24.05 15.03
N THR A 119 -13.51 -24.42 13.93
CA THR A 119 -12.38 -23.67 13.39
C THR A 119 -12.90 -22.62 12.41
N LEU A 120 -12.39 -21.40 12.53
CA LEU A 120 -12.74 -20.28 11.65
C LEU A 120 -11.50 -19.84 10.88
N THR A 121 -11.65 -19.72 9.57
CA THR A 121 -10.62 -19.16 8.69
C THR A 121 -11.20 -18.04 7.85
N ALA A 122 -10.34 -17.17 7.32
CA ALA A 122 -10.76 -16.11 6.42
C ALA A 122 -9.82 -15.96 5.23
N THR A 123 -10.38 -15.49 4.13
CA THR A 123 -9.63 -15.05 2.95
C THR A 123 -10.04 -13.63 2.59
N SER A 124 -9.09 -12.83 2.13
CA SER A 124 -9.28 -11.48 1.59
C SER A 124 -8.12 -11.14 0.67
N THR A 125 -8.33 -10.18 -0.22
CA THR A 125 -7.33 -9.64 -1.14
C THR A 125 -7.22 -8.14 -0.97
N ASP A 126 -6.01 -7.61 -1.13
CA ASP A 126 -5.75 -6.19 -1.14
C ASP A 126 -5.66 -5.65 -2.58
N PRO A 127 -6.42 -4.60 -2.96
CA PRO A 127 -6.39 -4.06 -4.32
C PRO A 127 -5.03 -3.51 -4.77
N ASP A 128 -4.20 -3.07 -3.83
CA ASP A 128 -2.85 -2.57 -4.11
C ASP A 128 -1.79 -3.69 -4.06
N GLY A 129 -2.19 -4.92 -3.73
CA GLY A 129 -1.33 -6.09 -3.64
C GLY A 129 -0.54 -6.17 -2.33
N ASP A 130 -0.97 -5.47 -1.28
CA ASP A 130 -0.37 -5.59 0.04
C ASP A 130 -0.69 -6.93 0.72
N ALA A 131 0.19 -7.34 1.63
CA ALA A 131 -0.08 -8.51 2.47
C ALA A 131 -1.24 -8.21 3.44
N VAL A 132 -2.14 -9.18 3.57
CA VAL A 132 -3.33 -9.08 4.42
C VAL A 132 -3.17 -9.95 5.66
N HIS A 133 -3.59 -9.43 6.81
CA HIS A 133 -3.81 -10.18 8.04
C HIS A 133 -5.23 -9.95 8.58
N PHE A 134 -5.67 -10.76 9.54
CA PHE A 134 -7.05 -10.73 10.02
C PHE A 134 -7.14 -10.35 11.50
N GLU A 135 -8.09 -9.48 11.82
CA GLU A 135 -8.52 -9.16 13.17
C GLU A 135 -9.89 -9.81 13.40
N TRP A 136 -9.97 -10.64 14.45
CA TRP A 136 -11.15 -11.41 14.78
C TRP A 136 -11.77 -10.93 16.10
N GLU A 137 -13.09 -10.95 16.16
CA GLU A 137 -13.88 -10.68 17.36
C GLU A 137 -14.88 -11.82 17.56
N GLY A 138 -15.04 -12.28 18.80
CA GLY A 138 -15.98 -13.34 19.16
C GLY A 138 -15.44 -14.76 19.00
N VAL A 139 -14.19 -14.94 18.58
CA VAL A 139 -13.53 -16.25 18.53
C VAL A 139 -13.01 -16.68 19.90
N THR A 140 -12.89 -17.99 20.12
CA THR A 140 -12.24 -18.58 21.30
C THR A 140 -10.89 -19.19 20.93
N ASP A 141 -9.95 -19.22 21.88
CA ASP A 141 -8.56 -19.66 21.64
C ASP A 141 -8.47 -21.14 21.24
N ASP A 142 -9.36 -21.98 21.78
CA ASP A 142 -9.41 -23.42 21.54
C ASP A 142 -10.48 -23.81 20.49
N GLY A 143 -11.22 -22.83 19.97
CA GLY A 143 -12.33 -23.04 19.05
C GLY A 143 -13.55 -23.70 19.70
N THR A 144 -13.59 -23.89 21.02
CA THR A 144 -14.76 -24.41 21.74
C THR A 144 -15.68 -23.26 22.10
N TYR A 145 -16.98 -23.44 21.89
CA TYR A 145 -17.96 -22.39 22.17
C TYR A 145 -19.00 -22.87 23.20
N PRO A 146 -19.33 -22.06 24.22
CA PRO A 146 -20.37 -22.42 25.20
C PRO A 146 -21.75 -22.42 24.54
N ILE A 147 -22.74 -23.09 25.15
CA ILE A 147 -24.12 -23.10 24.64
C ILE A 147 -24.60 -21.67 24.39
N GLY A 148 -25.17 -21.43 23.20
CA GLY A 148 -25.68 -20.11 22.84
C GLY A 148 -25.44 -19.73 21.38
N LYS A 149 -25.86 -18.50 21.07
CA LYS A 149 -25.61 -17.79 19.81
C LYS A 149 -24.22 -17.16 19.81
N HIS A 150 -23.44 -17.43 18.77
CA HIS A 150 -22.11 -16.86 18.59
C HIS A 150 -22.07 -16.01 17.33
N ILE A 151 -21.63 -14.76 17.48
CA ILE A 151 -21.43 -13.82 16.38
C ILE A 151 -19.94 -13.60 16.24
N ILE A 152 -19.38 -14.05 15.13
CA ILE A 152 -17.97 -13.86 14.80
C ILE A 152 -17.87 -12.70 13.84
N ARG A 153 -16.99 -11.74 14.13
CA ARG A 153 -16.62 -10.68 13.17
C ARG A 153 -15.17 -10.82 12.76
N CYS A 154 -14.91 -10.55 11.49
CA CYS A 154 -13.56 -10.52 10.93
C CYS A 154 -13.37 -9.25 10.11
N ARG A 155 -12.19 -8.64 10.22
CA ARG A 155 -11.70 -7.59 9.31
C ARG A 155 -10.36 -8.00 8.74
N ALA A 156 -10.15 -7.72 7.47
CA ALA A 156 -8.86 -7.79 6.83
C ALA A 156 -8.10 -6.47 7.06
N ILE A 157 -6.79 -6.55 7.28
CA ILE A 157 -5.92 -5.41 7.53
C ILE A 157 -4.68 -5.53 6.64
N ASP A 158 -4.34 -4.46 5.93
CA ASP A 158 -3.15 -4.42 5.09
C ASP A 158 -1.85 -4.22 5.90
N THR A 159 -0.72 -4.10 5.20
CA THR A 159 0.60 -3.87 5.82
C THR A 159 0.72 -2.47 6.45
N ALA A 160 -0.06 -1.49 6.00
CA ALA A 160 -0.08 -0.13 6.52
C ALA A 160 -1.08 0.07 7.68
N GLY A 161 -1.89 -0.92 7.99
CA GLY A 161 -2.91 -0.89 9.04
C GLY A 161 -4.30 -0.41 8.59
N LEU A 162 -4.56 -0.21 7.30
CA LEU A 162 -5.93 0.07 6.84
C LEU A 162 -6.79 -1.18 6.95
N LYS A 163 -8.00 -0.98 7.46
CA LYS A 163 -8.95 -2.06 7.75
C LYS A 163 -10.05 -2.10 6.70
N SER A 164 -10.39 -3.29 6.24
CA SER A 164 -11.56 -3.56 5.42
C SER A 164 -12.86 -3.28 6.19
N PRO A 165 -14.02 -3.19 5.50
CA PRO A 165 -15.31 -3.45 6.13
C PRO A 165 -15.31 -4.80 6.85
N ALA A 166 -16.07 -4.90 7.93
CA ALA A 166 -16.20 -6.14 8.69
C ALA A 166 -17.19 -7.09 8.02
N THR A 167 -16.85 -8.38 8.02
CA THR A 167 -17.78 -9.47 7.73
C THR A 167 -18.14 -10.17 9.02
N ALA A 168 -19.36 -10.67 9.13
CA ALA A 168 -19.80 -11.45 10.28
C ALA A 168 -20.46 -12.76 9.86
N VAL A 169 -20.24 -13.81 10.66
CA VAL A 169 -20.99 -15.07 10.58
C VAL A 169 -21.61 -15.37 11.94
N VAL A 170 -22.71 -16.12 11.91
CA VAL A 170 -23.43 -16.56 13.10
C VAL A 170 -23.53 -18.08 13.08
N PHE A 171 -23.31 -18.70 14.23
CA PHE A 171 -23.62 -20.11 14.48
C PHE A 171 -24.06 -20.31 15.93
N PHE A 172 -24.59 -21.50 16.22
CA PHE A 172 -25.10 -21.85 17.55
C PHE A 172 -24.36 -23.06 18.10
N ALA A 173 -23.97 -23.01 19.37
CA ALA A 173 -23.64 -24.21 20.13
C ALA A 173 -24.92 -24.64 20.86
N ALA A 174 -25.47 -25.79 20.49
CA ALA A 174 -26.82 -26.20 20.88
C ALA A 174 -26.90 -27.71 21.13
N ASP A 175 -27.62 -28.12 22.17
CA ASP A 175 -28.09 -29.50 22.33
C ASP A 175 -29.62 -29.59 22.13
N GLU A 176 -30.13 -30.83 22.14
CA GLU A 176 -31.55 -31.13 21.96
C GLU A 176 -32.47 -30.50 23.02
N MET A 177 -31.93 -30.09 24.17
CA MET A 177 -32.69 -29.56 25.31
C MET A 177 -32.65 -28.03 25.40
N SER A 178 -31.62 -27.40 24.85
CA SER A 178 -31.35 -25.96 25.01
C SER A 178 -31.58 -25.14 23.75
N GLY A 179 -31.74 -25.76 22.57
CA GLY A 179 -32.03 -25.06 21.31
C GLY A 179 -31.00 -23.99 20.93
N GLY A 180 -29.79 -24.04 21.50
CA GLY A 180 -28.77 -23.00 21.35
C GLY A 180 -29.08 -21.70 22.10
N GLY A 181 -29.86 -21.79 23.18
CA GLY A 181 -30.39 -20.64 23.91
C GLY A 181 -31.64 -20.01 23.28
N MET A 182 -32.25 -20.65 22.28
CA MET A 182 -33.55 -20.24 21.73
C MET A 182 -34.68 -20.79 22.61
N GLU A 183 -35.32 -19.94 23.40
CA GLU A 183 -36.54 -20.26 24.12
C GLU A 183 -37.74 -20.11 23.17
N LEU A 184 -38.42 -21.21 22.85
CA LEU A 184 -39.69 -21.18 22.11
C LEU A 184 -40.81 -20.85 23.11
N VAL A 185 -41.10 -19.56 23.28
CA VAL A 185 -42.12 -19.08 24.23
C VAL A 185 -43.54 -19.09 23.65
N ASP A 186 -43.68 -19.00 22.32
CA ASP A 186 -44.95 -19.07 21.59
C ASP A 186 -44.80 -19.41 20.09
N ALA A 187 -45.92 -19.47 19.35
CA ALA A 187 -45.98 -19.80 17.93
C ALA A 187 -45.33 -18.72 17.02
N GLU A 188 -44.98 -17.56 17.58
CA GLU A 188 -44.35 -16.44 16.88
C GLU A 188 -42.90 -16.18 17.37
N SER A 189 -42.30 -17.14 18.07
CA SER A 189 -40.99 -16.98 18.73
C SER A 189 -39.93 -16.35 17.82
N ARG A 190 -39.29 -15.28 18.32
CA ARG A 190 -38.19 -14.56 17.66
C ARG A 190 -36.87 -14.83 18.37
N ILE A 191 -35.77 -14.79 17.61
CA ILE A 191 -34.40 -14.82 18.15
C ILE A 191 -34.26 -13.61 19.09
N VAL A 192 -34.11 -13.85 20.39
CA VAL A 192 -33.70 -12.83 21.37
C VAL A 192 -32.22 -12.52 21.20
#